data_AF-A0A970CFM8-F1
#
_entry.id   AF-A0A970CFM8-F1
#
_cell.length_a   1.000
_cell.length_b   1.000
_cell.length_c   1.000
_cell.angle_alpha   90.00
_cell.angle_beta   90.00
_cell.angle_gamma   90.00
#
_symmetry.space_group_name_H-M   'P 1'
#
loop_
_entity.id
_entity.type
_entity.pdbx_description
1 polymer ?
#
loop_
_entity_poly.entity_id
_entity_poly.type
_entity_poly.pdbx_seq_one_letter_code
_entity_poly.pdbx_strand_id
1 'polypeptide(L)'
;MIGFVFLGAATGALLAYAAIRPMKEFRKRLLLDYESHVEKGSQKEFISELVRDRRQWVKSISVIRKPFRSEVNLAVETVAFILAIIGVFNSFVHFDRYFKSSFQGEVVLVFLAAVAAFIPVQWFFNTRIDRDVDCTFSELKRALLMGELETYMTRARKKWR
;
A
#
# COMPACT_ATOMS: atom_id res chain seq x y z
N MET A 1 14.12 -25.56 9.47
CA MET A 1 12.82 -25.39 8.75
C MET A 1 11.92 -24.30 9.34
N ILE A 2 11.46 -24.39 10.60
CA ILE A 2 10.53 -23.38 11.19
C ILE A 2 11.10 -21.95 11.15
N GLY A 3 12.39 -21.78 11.47
CA GLY A 3 13.05 -20.47 11.41
C GLY A 3 13.03 -19.81 10.03
N PHE A 4 13.07 -20.60 8.94
CA PHE A 4 13.01 -20.10 7.57
C PHE A 4 11.60 -19.64 7.17
N VAL A 5 10.57 -20.29 7.72
CA VAL A 5 9.18 -19.84 7.55
C VAL A 5 8.99 -18.49 8.23
N PHE A 6 9.50 -18.31 9.45
CA PHE A 6 9.47 -17.01 10.14
C PHE A 6 10.29 -15.94 9.40
N LEU A 7 11.48 -16.27 8.92
CA LEU A 7 12.30 -15.36 8.12
C LEU A 7 11.55 -14.91 6.86
N GLY A 8 10.99 -15.85 6.10
CA GLY A 8 10.18 -15.57 4.93
C GLY A 8 8.99 -14.67 5.26
N ALA A 9 8.22 -15.01 6.29
CA ALA A 9 7.08 -14.20 6.73
C ALA A 9 7.49 -12.77 7.12
N ALA A 10 8.59 -12.61 7.87
CA ALA A 10 9.13 -11.30 8.22
C ALA A 10 9.56 -10.50 6.98
N THR A 11 10.25 -11.14 6.03
CA THR A 11 10.63 -10.51 4.75
C THR A 11 9.38 -10.08 3.96
N GLY A 12 8.37 -10.93 3.87
CA GLY A 12 7.09 -10.62 3.21
C GLY A 12 6.39 -9.41 3.85
N ALA A 13 6.32 -9.36 5.18
CA ALA A 13 5.75 -8.23 5.90
C ALA A 13 6.56 -6.92 5.69
N LEU A 14 7.89 -7.01 5.68
CA LEU A 14 8.77 -5.87 5.40
C LEU A 14 8.61 -5.36 3.97
N LEU A 15 8.51 -6.25 2.98
CA LEU A 15 8.27 -5.87 1.58
C LEU A 15 6.90 -5.21 1.42
N ALA A 16 5.86 -5.72 2.09
CA ALA A 16 4.55 -5.10 2.09
C ALA A 16 4.60 -3.69 2.71
N TYR A 17 5.28 -3.54 3.84
CA TYR A 17 5.51 -2.23 4.45
C TYR A 17 6.26 -1.26 3.51
N ALA A 18 7.32 -1.72 2.85
CA ALA A 18 8.10 -0.92 1.92
C ALA A 18 7.27 -0.47 0.71
N ALA A 19 6.43 -1.35 0.16
CA ALA A 19 5.53 -1.03 -0.95
C ALA A 19 4.51 0.07 -0.62
N ILE A 20 4.19 0.23 0.67
CA ILE A 20 3.10 1.07 1.21
C ILE A 20 3.63 2.38 1.77
N ARG A 21 4.91 2.44 2.14
CA ARG A 21 5.61 3.64 2.63
C ARG A 21 5.35 4.90 1.77
N PRO A 22 5.36 4.84 0.42
CA PRO A 22 5.15 6.01 -0.43
C PRO A 22 3.73 6.59 -0.35
N MET A 23 2.72 5.73 -0.11
CA MET A 23 1.36 6.21 0.11
C MET A 23 1.18 6.90 1.45
N LYS A 24 2.00 6.60 2.47
CA LYS A 24 2.05 7.41 3.70
C LYS A 24 2.61 8.81 3.46
N GLU A 25 3.37 9.01 2.38
CA GLU A 25 3.84 10.33 1.97
C GLU A 25 2.77 11.14 1.23
N PHE A 26 1.58 10.59 0.97
CA PHE A 26 0.46 11.32 0.34
C PHE A 26 0.20 12.67 1.01
N ARG A 27 0.07 12.70 2.33
CA ARG A 27 -0.18 13.94 3.10
C ARG A 27 0.98 14.92 3.00
N LYS A 28 2.21 14.42 3.04
CA LYS A 28 3.42 15.25 2.94
C LYS A 28 3.53 15.87 1.54
N ARG A 29 3.30 15.06 0.49
CA ARG A 29 3.28 15.53 -0.90
C ARG A 29 2.15 16.52 -1.15
N LEU A 30 0.97 16.27 -0.59
CA LEU A 30 -0.17 17.19 -0.65
C LEU A 30 0.17 18.55 -0.01
N LEU A 31 0.85 18.55 1.13
CA LEU A 31 1.29 19.79 1.79
C LEU A 31 2.36 20.52 0.98
N LEU A 32 3.34 19.79 0.42
CA LEU A 32 4.40 20.37 -0.42
C LEU A 32 3.83 20.99 -1.70
N ASP A 33 2.97 20.26 -2.41
CA ASP A 33 2.35 20.75 -3.64
C ASP A 33 1.43 21.94 -3.33
N TYR A 34 0.66 21.90 -2.24
CA TYR A 34 -0.14 23.04 -1.78
C TYR A 34 0.72 24.27 -1.49
N GLU A 35 1.84 24.14 -0.78
CA GLU A 35 2.78 25.24 -0.51
C GLU A 35 3.31 25.87 -1.81
N SER A 36 3.69 25.04 -2.78
CA SER A 36 4.16 25.52 -4.08
C SER A 36 3.09 26.29 -4.87
N HIS A 37 1.80 25.98 -4.64
CA HIS A 37 0.68 26.68 -5.27
C HIS A 37 0.24 27.92 -4.49
N VAL A 38 0.46 27.97 -3.17
CA VAL A 38 0.28 29.18 -2.35
C VAL A 38 1.26 30.27 -2.82
N GLU A 39 2.53 29.92 -3.05
CA GLU A 39 3.53 30.87 -3.57
C GLU A 39 3.14 31.45 -4.95
N LYS A 40 2.34 30.71 -5.72
CA LYS A 40 1.84 31.09 -7.05
C LYS A 40 0.44 31.71 -7.02
N GLY A 41 -0.20 31.83 -5.86
CA GLY A 41 -1.57 32.32 -5.71
C GLY A 41 -2.67 31.42 -6.32
N SER A 42 -2.36 30.17 -6.65
CA SER A 42 -3.27 29.23 -7.35
C SER A 42 -3.79 28.11 -6.44
N GLN A 43 -3.79 28.30 -5.12
CA GLN A 43 -4.13 27.22 -4.17
C GLN A 43 -5.55 26.66 -4.34
N LYS A 44 -6.54 27.49 -4.68
CA LYS A 44 -7.92 27.05 -4.87
C LYS A 44 -8.09 26.23 -6.15
N GLU A 45 -7.41 26.63 -7.22
CA GLU A 45 -7.43 25.92 -8.50
C GLU A 45 -6.78 24.54 -8.37
N PHE A 46 -5.61 24.46 -7.71
CA PHE A 46 -4.95 23.19 -7.41
C PHE A 46 -5.85 22.23 -6.63
N ILE A 47 -6.46 22.68 -5.53
CA ILE A 47 -7.33 21.81 -4.72
C ILE A 47 -8.61 21.44 -5.48
N SER A 48 -9.17 22.34 -6.27
CA SER A 48 -10.33 22.05 -7.13
C SER A 48 -10.00 20.97 -8.17
N GLU A 49 -8.84 21.09 -8.83
CA GLU A 49 -8.35 20.11 -9.80
C GLU A 49 -8.06 18.75 -9.13
N LEU A 50 -7.42 18.77 -7.97
CA LEU A 50 -7.10 17.59 -7.17
C LEU A 50 -8.37 16.84 -6.73
N VAL A 51 -9.43 17.56 -6.32
CA VAL A 51 -10.73 16.97 -5.98
C VAL A 51 -11.43 16.43 -7.23
N ARG A 52 -11.29 17.10 -8.39
CA ARG A 52 -11.90 16.66 -9.65
C ARG A 52 -11.23 15.38 -10.20
N ASP A 53 -9.91 15.28 -10.13
CA ASP A 53 -9.12 14.16 -10.66
C ASP A 53 -8.31 13.40 -9.60
N ARG A 54 -9.01 13.00 -8.54
CA ARG A 54 -8.48 12.13 -7.47
C ARG A 54 -7.81 10.86 -8.04
N ARG A 55 -8.41 10.31 -9.10
CA ARG A 55 -7.93 9.20 -9.96
C ARG A 55 -6.44 9.27 -10.23
N GLN A 56 -6.08 10.32 -10.94
CA GLN A 56 -4.75 10.55 -11.47
C GLN A 56 -3.74 10.82 -10.36
N TRP A 57 -4.16 11.54 -9.32
CA TRP A 57 -3.28 11.92 -8.23
C TRP A 57 -2.86 10.73 -7.36
N VAL A 58 -3.81 9.86 -6.99
CA VAL A 58 -3.50 8.63 -6.22
C VAL A 58 -2.61 7.67 -7.02
N LYS A 59 -2.86 7.53 -8.33
CA LYS A 59 -2.02 6.70 -9.22
C LYS A 59 -0.56 7.17 -9.30
N SER A 60 -0.30 8.46 -9.12
CA SER A 60 1.06 9.03 -9.17
C SER A 60 1.90 8.71 -7.92
N ILE A 61 1.27 8.13 -6.88
CA ILE A 61 1.88 7.86 -5.57
C ILE A 61 1.99 6.33 -5.31
N SER A 62 1.21 5.51 -6.01
CA SER A 62 1.31 4.04 -5.90
C SER A 62 2.58 3.53 -6.59
N VAL A 63 3.46 2.84 -5.85
CA VAL A 63 4.66 2.19 -6.41
C VAL A 63 4.31 0.94 -7.21
N ILE A 64 3.27 0.20 -6.81
CA ILE A 64 2.85 -1.01 -7.50
C ILE A 64 1.63 -0.67 -8.37
N ARG A 65 1.86 -0.57 -9.69
CA ARG A 65 0.76 -0.52 -10.66
C ARG A 65 0.23 -1.93 -10.88
N LYS A 66 -0.98 -2.20 -10.39
CA LYS A 66 -1.62 -3.48 -10.66
C LYS A 66 -2.14 -3.49 -12.12
N PRO A 67 -1.85 -4.53 -12.92
CA PRO A 67 -2.10 -4.54 -14.36
C PRO A 67 -3.58 -4.71 -14.73
N PHE A 68 -4.39 -5.30 -13.84
CA PHE A 68 -5.80 -5.56 -14.10
C PHE A 68 -6.75 -4.62 -13.33
N ARG A 69 -8.05 -4.79 -13.52
CA ARG A 69 -9.07 -4.16 -12.67
C ARG A 69 -8.97 -4.67 -11.23
N SER A 70 -9.52 -3.91 -10.27
CA SER A 70 -9.45 -4.24 -8.84
C SER A 70 -9.97 -5.64 -8.52
N GLU A 71 -11.08 -6.06 -9.12
CA GLU A 71 -11.67 -7.39 -8.87
C GLU A 71 -10.75 -8.51 -9.35
N VAL A 72 -10.16 -8.34 -10.53
CA VAL A 72 -9.28 -9.36 -11.15
C VAL A 72 -7.98 -9.49 -10.36
N ASN A 73 -7.37 -8.38 -9.93
CA ASN A 73 -6.16 -8.44 -9.11
C ASN A 73 -6.43 -9.10 -7.76
N LEU A 74 -7.57 -8.79 -7.12
CA LEU A 74 -7.94 -9.40 -5.85
C LEU A 74 -8.09 -10.92 -6.01
N ALA A 75 -8.72 -11.38 -7.10
CA ALA A 75 -8.87 -12.81 -7.39
C ALA A 75 -7.49 -13.47 -7.58
N VAL A 76 -6.60 -12.87 -8.37
CA VAL A 76 -5.23 -13.39 -8.58
C VAL A 76 -4.43 -13.44 -7.28
N GLU A 77 -4.48 -12.38 -6.47
CA GLU A 77 -3.80 -12.33 -5.17
C GLU A 77 -4.36 -13.37 -4.19
N THR A 78 -5.68 -13.58 -4.20
CA THR A 78 -6.32 -14.60 -3.36
C THR A 78 -5.90 -16.00 -3.76
N VAL A 79 -5.87 -16.31 -5.06
CA VAL A 79 -5.39 -17.61 -5.57
C VAL A 79 -3.91 -17.80 -5.20
N ALA A 80 -3.08 -16.78 -5.40
CA ALA A 80 -1.66 -16.83 -5.05
C ALA A 80 -1.45 -17.07 -3.54
N PHE A 81 -2.23 -16.42 -2.69
CA PHE A 81 -2.18 -16.61 -1.24
C PHE A 81 -2.56 -18.05 -0.83
N ILE A 82 -3.65 -18.59 -1.37
CA ILE A 82 -4.08 -19.97 -1.10
C ILE A 82 -3.00 -20.97 -1.54
N LEU A 83 -2.48 -20.81 -2.76
CA LEU A 83 -1.40 -21.67 -3.28
C LEU A 83 -0.13 -21.56 -2.44
N ALA A 84 0.22 -20.37 -1.96
CA ALA A 84 1.37 -20.17 -1.09
C ALA A 84 1.19 -20.91 0.24
N ILE A 85 0.03 -20.85 0.88
CA ILE A 85 -0.25 -21.59 2.13
C ILE A 85 -0.14 -23.11 1.90
N ILE A 86 -0.82 -23.62 0.87
CA ILE A 86 -0.77 -25.05 0.53
C ILE A 86 0.66 -25.48 0.23
N GLY A 87 1.41 -24.64 -0.50
CA GLY A 87 2.82 -24.85 -0.80
C GLY A 87 3.68 -24.92 0.46
N VAL A 88 3.56 -23.95 1.38
CA VAL A 88 4.29 -23.97 2.67
C VAL A 88 3.99 -25.26 3.43
N PHE A 89 2.72 -25.64 3.54
CA PHE A 89 2.31 -26.85 4.27
C PHE A 89 2.89 -28.11 3.63
N ASN A 90 2.75 -28.28 2.31
CA ASN A 90 3.27 -29.43 1.59
C ASN A 90 4.81 -29.50 1.62
N SER A 91 5.49 -28.36 1.47
CA SER A 91 6.95 -28.29 1.59
C SER A 91 7.43 -28.64 2.99
N PHE A 92 6.63 -28.37 4.03
CA PHE A 92 6.96 -28.72 5.41
C PHE A 92 6.72 -30.21 5.71
N VAL A 93 5.57 -30.75 5.30
CA VAL A 93 5.15 -32.14 5.60
C VAL A 93 5.88 -33.17 4.74
N HIS A 94 6.19 -32.83 3.49
CA HIS A 94 6.79 -33.75 2.52
C HIS A 94 8.15 -33.28 2.02
N PHE A 95 8.92 -32.63 2.90
CA PHE A 95 10.21 -32.02 2.56
C PHE A 95 11.15 -33.01 1.85
N ASP A 96 11.36 -34.18 2.45
CA ASP A 96 12.29 -35.21 1.95
C ASP A 96 11.86 -35.81 0.60
N ARG A 97 10.57 -35.68 0.25
CA ARG A 97 10.03 -36.17 -1.03
C ARG A 97 10.23 -35.17 -2.16
N TYR A 98 10.13 -33.87 -1.86
CA TYR A 98 10.13 -32.83 -2.88
C TYR A 98 11.51 -32.17 -3.08
N PHE A 99 12.38 -32.19 -2.08
CA PHE A 99 13.67 -31.52 -2.15
C PHE A 99 14.82 -32.50 -2.03
N LYS A 100 15.72 -32.45 -3.03
CA LYS A 100 16.96 -33.24 -3.05
C LYS A 100 18.05 -32.65 -2.17
N SER A 101 17.89 -31.39 -1.76
CA SER A 101 18.85 -30.61 -0.96
C SER A 101 18.10 -29.75 0.05
N SER A 102 18.61 -29.72 1.29
CA SER A 102 18.05 -28.89 2.37
C SER A 102 17.99 -27.42 1.99
N PHE A 103 19.01 -26.91 1.28
CA PHE A 103 19.07 -25.52 0.85
C PHE A 103 17.94 -25.17 -0.12
N GLN A 104 17.62 -26.06 -1.07
CA GLN A 104 16.53 -25.83 -2.03
C GLN A 104 15.18 -25.73 -1.33
N GLY A 105 14.91 -26.62 -0.37
CA GLY A 105 13.66 -26.60 0.38
C GLY A 105 13.55 -25.39 1.31
N GLU A 106 14.66 -24.97 1.92
CA GLU A 106 14.70 -23.76 2.75
C GLU A 106 14.38 -22.50 1.93
N VAL A 107 14.99 -22.33 0.75
CA VAL A 107 14.71 -21.19 -0.14
C VAL A 107 13.25 -21.15 -0.57
N VAL A 108 12.67 -22.30 -0.93
CA VAL A 108 11.25 -22.40 -1.32
C VAL A 108 10.34 -22.06 -0.15
N LEU A 109 10.64 -22.55 1.06
CA LEU A 109 9.88 -22.21 2.26
C LEU A 109 9.95 -20.72 2.59
N VAL A 110 11.12 -20.08 2.50
CA VAL A 110 11.27 -18.62 2.69
C VAL A 110 10.42 -17.87 1.67
N PHE A 111 10.51 -18.25 0.40
CA PHE A 111 9.78 -17.57 -0.67
C PHE A 111 8.26 -17.70 -0.52
N LEU A 112 7.76 -18.91 -0.29
CA LEU A 112 6.32 -19.15 -0.14
C LEU A 112 5.78 -18.48 1.14
N ALA A 113 6.53 -18.52 2.25
CA ALA A 113 6.16 -17.82 3.47
C ALA A 113 6.17 -16.29 3.29
N ALA A 114 7.10 -15.75 2.48
CA ALA A 114 7.11 -14.34 2.13
C ALA A 114 5.89 -13.93 1.32
N VAL A 115 5.47 -14.72 0.33
CA VAL A 115 4.24 -14.46 -0.43
C VAL A 115 3.01 -14.55 0.48
N ALA A 116 2.93 -15.59 1.32
CA ALA A 116 1.84 -15.81 2.25
C ALA A 116 1.70 -14.67 3.26
N ALA A 117 2.81 -14.07 3.72
CA ALA A 117 2.76 -12.91 4.62
C ALA A 117 2.52 -11.60 3.86
N PHE A 118 3.13 -11.42 2.68
CA PHE A 118 3.07 -10.17 1.92
C PHE A 118 1.64 -9.77 1.54
N ILE A 119 0.88 -10.69 0.95
CA ILE A 119 -0.46 -10.42 0.40
C ILE A 119 -1.44 -9.89 1.46
N PRO A 120 -1.71 -10.60 2.57
CA PRO A 120 -2.65 -10.11 3.58
C PRO A 120 -2.17 -8.84 4.28
N VAL A 121 -0.86 -8.69 4.52
CA VAL A 121 -0.29 -7.48 5.09
C VAL A 121 -0.49 -6.29 4.13
N GLN A 122 -0.27 -6.50 2.84
CA GLN A 122 -0.50 -5.49 1.82
C GLN A 122 -2.00 -5.09 1.75
N TRP A 123 -2.92 -6.05 1.80
CA TRP A 123 -4.36 -5.77 1.83
C TRP A 123 -4.78 -4.92 3.03
N PHE A 124 -4.31 -5.29 4.22
CA PHE A 124 -4.61 -4.57 5.46
C PHE A 124 -4.18 -3.11 5.37
N PHE A 125 -2.94 -2.89 4.93
CA PHE A 125 -2.39 -1.55 4.81
C PHE A 125 -3.01 -0.75 3.66
N ASN A 126 -3.24 -1.35 2.49
CA ASN A 126 -3.92 -0.67 1.37
C ASN A 126 -5.32 -0.19 1.79
N THR A 127 -6.10 -1.04 2.44
CA THR A 127 -7.44 -0.66 2.92
C THR A 127 -7.39 0.52 3.88
N ARG A 128 -6.42 0.53 4.80
CA ARG A 128 -6.24 1.62 5.77
C ARG A 128 -5.84 2.91 5.09
N ILE A 129 -4.96 2.84 4.10
CA ILE A 129 -4.49 3.99 3.33
C ILE A 129 -5.58 4.53 2.43
N ASP A 130 -6.30 3.68 1.71
CA ASP A 130 -7.40 4.10 0.84
C ASP A 130 -8.44 4.87 1.64
N ARG A 131 -8.80 4.37 2.84
CA ARG A 131 -9.66 5.10 3.77
C ARG A 131 -9.08 6.44 4.23
N ASP A 132 -7.79 6.50 4.53
CA ASP A 132 -7.12 7.72 4.98
C ASP A 132 -7.09 8.80 3.87
N VAL A 133 -6.82 8.35 2.65
CA VAL A 133 -6.85 9.15 1.42
C VAL A 133 -8.28 9.63 1.14
N ASP A 134 -9.26 8.73 1.14
CA ASP A 134 -10.69 9.04 1.00
C ASP A 134 -11.17 10.10 2.00
N CYS A 135 -10.80 9.92 3.26
CA CYS A 135 -11.12 10.85 4.34
C CYS A 135 -10.51 12.22 4.05
N THR A 136 -9.21 12.26 3.70
CA THR A 136 -8.51 13.52 3.39
C THR A 136 -9.15 14.25 2.21
N PHE A 137 -9.48 13.54 1.13
CA PHE A 137 -10.17 14.15 -0.02
C PHE A 137 -11.57 14.67 0.34
N SER A 138 -12.30 13.95 1.19
CA SER A 138 -13.64 14.36 1.65
C SER A 138 -13.58 15.62 2.51
N GLU A 139 -12.61 15.69 3.42
CA GLU A 139 -12.34 16.87 4.24
C GLU A 139 -11.92 18.08 3.40
N LEU A 140 -11.02 17.89 2.42
CA LEU A 140 -10.62 18.94 1.47
C LEU A 140 -11.80 19.47 0.67
N LYS A 141 -12.64 18.58 0.13
CA LYS A 141 -13.85 18.96 -0.61
C LYS A 141 -14.80 19.78 0.28
N ARG A 142 -14.99 19.37 1.53
CA ARG A 142 -15.83 20.10 2.49
C ARG A 142 -15.24 21.49 2.79
N ALA A 143 -13.94 21.58 3.04
CA ALA A 143 -13.27 22.85 3.31
C ALA A 143 -13.34 23.80 2.10
N LEU A 144 -13.25 23.27 0.88
CA LEU A 144 -13.43 24.04 -0.35
C LEU A 144 -14.85 24.61 -0.46
N LEU A 145 -15.88 23.78 -0.23
CA LEU A 145 -17.28 24.19 -0.30
C LEU A 145 -17.66 25.21 0.78
N MET A 146 -17.06 25.10 1.98
CA MET A 146 -17.31 26.01 3.10
C MET A 146 -16.45 27.28 3.06
N GLY A 147 -15.53 27.39 2.09
CA GLY A 147 -14.59 28.52 2.03
C GLY A 147 -13.51 28.53 3.12
N GLU A 148 -13.37 27.44 3.88
CA GLU A 148 -12.45 27.29 5.02
C GLU A 148 -11.12 26.60 4.65
N LEU A 149 -10.77 26.57 3.36
CA LEU A 149 -9.62 25.82 2.85
C LEU A 149 -8.29 26.16 3.56
N GLU A 150 -8.02 27.45 3.76
CA GLU A 150 -6.78 27.89 4.43
C GLU A 150 -6.74 27.47 5.91
N THR A 151 -7.88 27.55 6.61
CA THR A 151 -8.00 27.11 8.00
C THR A 151 -7.79 25.61 8.10
N TYR A 152 -8.37 24.83 7.19
CA TYR A 152 -8.15 23.39 7.10
C TYR A 152 -6.67 23.06 6.87
N MET A 153 -6.04 23.66 5.86
CA MET A 153 -4.64 23.39 5.51
C MET A 153 -3.67 23.81 6.61
N THR A 154 -3.97 24.89 7.33
CA THR A 154 -3.18 25.32 8.50
C THR A 154 -3.26 24.29 9.64
N ARG A 155 -4.45 23.74 9.92
CA ARG A 155 -4.62 22.66 10.90
C ARG A 155 -3.93 21.37 10.44
N ALA A 156 -4.07 21.02 9.16
CA ALA A 156 -3.45 19.86 8.55
C ALA A 156 -1.92 19.92 8.66
N ARG A 157 -1.30 21.09 8.39
CA ARG A 157 0.15 21.31 8.53
C ARG A 157 0.64 21.06 9.96
N LYS A 158 -0.14 21.41 10.99
CA LYS A 158 0.20 21.14 12.39
C LYS A 158 0.03 19.67 12.79
N LYS A 159 -0.93 18.97 12.17
CA LYS A 159 -1.27 17.58 12.49
C LYS A 159 -0.42 16.56 11.73
N TRP A 160 0.07 16.91 10.53
CA TRP A 160 0.76 16.00 9.62
C TRP A 160 2.26 16.27 9.46
N ARG A 161 2.80 17.33 10.09
CA ARG A 161 4.25 17.48 10.33
C ARG A 161 4.66 16.64 11.52
#